data_AF-A0A8H6G1V1-F1
#
_entry.id   AF-A0A8H6G1V1-F1
#
_cell.length_a   1.000
_cell.length_b   1.000
_cell.length_c   1.000
_cell.angle_alpha   90.00
_cell.angle_beta   90.00
_cell.angle_gamma   90.00
#
_symmetry.space_group_name_H-M   'P 1'
#
loop_
_entity.id
_entity.type
_entity.pdbx_description
1 polymer ?
#
loop_
_entity_poly.entity_id
_entity_poly.type
_entity_poly.pdbx_seq_one_letter_code
_entity_poly.pdbx_strand_id
1 'polypeptide(L)'
;MFSTIVLALLVSFALYALKIYTQFARNLTAAKTSGIPYVIIPFYQVNRLYQLSQIFLVPIVRKLPASWTELWFDLTLEWAWARRYEPFKRLGTDTFITVSPERNELYTADAAVISQITSRKNDFPKALEVYESIKLYGNNVITSEGQLWRHHRKITSPPFSEKNNHLVWTETLEQCQAMLNDWFDGNTGKTESKTIYTLADDAMRLSLYVISRAGFGVHLQWPGTEGAHANGGCQKRRRAQSIKPSDCPGT
;
A
#
# COMPACT_ATOMS: atom_id res chain seq x y z
N MET A 1 49.82 -2.96 -1.83
CA MET A 1 48.44 -3.31 -1.43
C MET A 1 47.46 -2.14 -1.53
N PHE A 2 47.79 -0.94 -1.01
CA PHE A 2 46.89 0.22 -1.15
C PHE A 2 46.68 0.69 -2.61
N SER A 3 47.73 0.74 -3.43
CA SER A 3 47.63 1.17 -4.84
C SER A 3 46.71 0.26 -5.69
N THR A 4 46.76 -1.05 -5.48
CA THR A 4 45.91 -2.02 -6.20
C THR A 4 44.43 -1.93 -5.77
N ILE A 5 44.17 -1.61 -4.49
CA ILE A 5 42.80 -1.40 -3.98
C ILE A 5 42.20 -0.13 -4.57
N VAL A 6 42.97 0.97 -4.61
CA VAL A 6 42.52 2.23 -5.21
C VAL A 6 42.23 2.06 -6.70
N LEU A 7 43.11 1.37 -7.44
CA LEU A 7 42.89 1.09 -8.85
C LEU A 7 41.63 0.23 -9.07
N ALA A 8 41.41 -0.80 -8.24
CA ALA A 8 40.22 -1.65 -8.31
C ALA A 8 38.93 -0.86 -8.03
N LEU A 9 38.95 0.06 -7.06
CA LEU A 9 37.80 0.93 -6.75
C LEU A 9 37.51 1.90 -7.90
N LEU A 10 38.54 2.51 -8.50
CA LEU A 10 38.38 3.41 -9.64
C LEU A 10 37.82 2.67 -10.86
N VAL A 11 38.32 1.47 -11.15
CA VAL A 11 37.81 0.63 -12.24
C VAL A 11 36.36 0.22 -11.96
N SER A 12 36.04 -0.21 -10.74
CA SER A 12 34.67 -0.54 -10.35
C SER A 12 33.71 0.65 -10.51
N PHE A 13 34.14 1.83 -10.07
CA PHE A 13 33.39 3.08 -10.24
C PHE A 13 33.18 3.43 -11.72
N ALA A 14 34.23 3.34 -12.54
CA ALA A 14 34.13 3.60 -13.98
C ALA A 14 33.17 2.63 -14.68
N LEU A 15 33.23 1.34 -14.35
CA LEU A 15 32.30 0.33 -14.88
C LEU A 15 30.86 0.58 -14.42
N TYR A 16 30.67 0.97 -13.17
CA TYR A 16 29.36 1.34 -12.64
C TYR A 16 28.78 2.58 -13.34
N ALA A 17 29.59 3.62 -13.53
CA ALA A 17 29.20 4.82 -14.27
C ALA A 17 28.85 4.51 -15.73
N LEU A 18 29.65 3.68 -16.40
CA LEU A 18 29.36 3.23 -17.77
C LEU A 18 28.05 2.43 -17.83
N LYS A 19 27.80 1.56 -16.84
CA LYS A 19 26.55 0.80 -16.74
C LYS A 19 25.34 1.73 -16.54
N ILE A 20 25.45 2.75 -15.68
CA ILE A 20 24.39 3.75 -15.49
C ILE A 20 24.13 4.51 -16.79
N TYR A 21 25.18 4.98 -17.44
CA TYR A 21 25.06 5.77 -18.67
C TYR A 21 24.43 4.96 -19.80
N THR A 22 24.88 3.73 -20.01
CA THR A 22 24.33 2.84 -21.04
C THR A 22 22.87 2.47 -20.76
N GLN A 23 22.50 2.21 -19.50
CA GLN A 23 21.09 2.00 -19.13
C GLN A 23 20.24 3.25 -19.35
N PHE A 24 20.72 4.42 -18.94
CA PHE A 24 20.02 5.68 -19.17
C PHE A 24 19.80 5.94 -20.67
N ALA A 25 20.82 5.73 -21.51
CA ALA A 25 20.70 5.90 -22.96
C ALA A 25 19.67 4.95 -23.56
N ARG A 26 19.63 3.69 -23.11
CA ARG A 26 18.62 2.70 -23.54
C ARG A 26 17.21 3.11 -23.11
N ASN A 27 17.06 3.55 -21.86
CA ASN A 27 15.80 4.01 -21.29
C ASN A 27 15.27 5.25 -22.03
N LEU A 28 16.13 6.22 -22.32
CA LEU A 28 15.80 7.40 -23.10
C LEU A 28 15.39 7.04 -24.53
N THR A 29 16.11 6.09 -25.15
CA THR A 29 15.76 5.61 -26.50
C THR A 29 14.38 4.94 -26.50
N ALA A 30 14.10 4.07 -25.52
CA ALA A 30 12.80 3.42 -25.39
C ALA A 30 11.65 4.43 -25.19
N ALA A 31 11.87 5.46 -24.35
CA ALA A 31 10.89 6.52 -24.16
C ALA A 31 10.63 7.32 -25.44
N LYS A 32 11.68 7.68 -26.18
CA LYS A 32 11.55 8.37 -27.48
C LYS A 32 10.79 7.53 -28.51
N THR A 33 11.08 6.23 -28.60
CA THR A 33 10.40 5.31 -29.52
C THR A 33 8.91 5.14 -29.19
N SER A 34 8.51 5.30 -27.92
CA SER A 34 7.11 5.16 -27.50
C SER A 34 6.19 6.27 -28.02
N GLY A 35 6.72 7.44 -28.38
CA GLY A 35 5.95 8.62 -28.76
C GLY A 35 5.19 9.29 -27.60
N ILE A 36 5.32 8.78 -26.38
CA ILE A 36 4.67 9.34 -25.18
C ILE A 36 5.53 10.51 -24.65
N PRO A 37 4.91 11.63 -24.21
CA PRO A 37 5.65 12.72 -23.56
C PRO A 37 6.49 12.20 -22.40
N TYR A 38 7.73 12.66 -22.26
CA TYR A 38 8.62 12.18 -21.21
C TYR A 38 9.34 13.30 -20.47
N VAL A 39 9.64 13.05 -19.19
CA VAL A 39 10.41 13.93 -18.31
C VAL A 39 11.64 13.18 -17.82
N ILE A 40 12.82 13.80 -17.91
CA ILE A 40 14.06 13.20 -17.45
C ILE A 40 14.19 13.45 -15.95
N ILE A 41 14.36 12.38 -15.17
CA ILE A 41 14.59 12.46 -13.73
C ILE A 41 15.97 11.89 -13.39
N PRO A 42 16.74 12.54 -12.51
CA PRO A 42 18.12 12.13 -12.22
C PRO A 42 18.20 10.82 -11.41
N PHE A 43 17.15 10.50 -10.66
CA PHE A 43 17.12 9.35 -9.76
C PHE A 43 15.85 8.54 -9.97
N TYR A 44 15.95 7.22 -9.76
CA TYR A 44 14.80 6.33 -9.77
C TYR A 44 14.07 6.38 -8.42
N GLN A 45 12.74 6.61 -8.44
CA GLN A 45 11.96 6.90 -7.23
C GLN A 45 11.89 5.70 -6.26
N VAL A 46 11.96 4.48 -6.78
CA VAL A 46 11.88 3.25 -5.97
C VAL A 46 13.26 2.81 -5.45
N ASN A 47 14.36 3.45 -5.86
CA ASN A 47 15.67 3.07 -5.35
C ASN A 47 15.77 3.37 -3.84
N ARG A 48 15.98 2.32 -3.03
CA ARG A 48 16.10 2.42 -1.57
C ARG A 48 17.20 3.37 -1.11
N LEU A 49 18.35 3.38 -1.80
CA LEU A 49 19.46 4.28 -1.48
C LEU A 49 19.06 5.73 -1.70
N TYR A 50 18.27 5.99 -2.75
CA TYR A 50 17.75 7.32 -3.02
C TYR A 50 16.69 7.72 -1.98
N GLN A 51 15.75 6.83 -1.65
CA GLN A 51 14.73 7.09 -0.62
C GLN A 51 15.34 7.47 0.74
N LEU A 52 16.41 6.78 1.16
CA LEU A 52 17.10 7.11 2.41
C LEU A 52 17.90 8.43 2.31
N SER A 53 18.53 8.69 1.17
CA SER A 53 19.35 9.90 0.98
C SER A 53 18.51 11.16 0.72
N GLN A 54 17.25 11.04 0.30
CA GLN A 54 16.36 12.18 0.07
C GLN A 54 16.20 13.10 1.27
N ILE A 55 16.22 12.56 2.50
CA ILE A 55 16.13 13.37 3.74
C ILE A 55 17.23 14.43 3.78
N PHE A 56 18.42 14.10 3.29
CA PHE A 56 19.57 15.01 3.25
C PHE A 56 19.66 15.81 1.94
N LEU A 57 19.25 15.23 0.81
CA LEU A 57 19.39 15.84 -0.51
C LEU A 57 18.30 16.89 -0.79
N VAL A 58 17.06 16.67 -0.35
CA VAL A 58 15.92 17.59 -0.54
C VAL A 58 16.22 19.02 -0.05
N PRO A 59 16.73 19.27 1.17
CA PRO A 59 17.01 20.63 1.63
C PRO A 59 18.13 21.32 0.83
N ILE A 60 19.05 20.55 0.25
CA ILE A 60 20.13 21.07 -0.60
C ILE A 60 19.56 21.45 -1.97
N VAL A 61 18.77 20.57 -2.58
CA VAL A 61 18.20 20.77 -3.92
C VAL A 61 17.19 21.93 -3.93
N ARG A 62 16.46 22.16 -2.81
CA ARG A 62 15.58 23.34 -2.68
C ARG A 62 16.29 24.68 -2.73
N LYS A 63 17.61 24.73 -2.47
CA LYS A 63 18.41 25.96 -2.56
C LYS A 63 18.88 26.26 -3.99
N LEU A 64 18.75 25.31 -4.91
CA LEU A 64 19.10 25.50 -6.31
C LEU A 64 18.01 26.33 -7.03
N PRO A 65 18.38 27.05 -8.11
CA PRO A 65 17.42 27.83 -8.89
C PRO A 65 16.26 26.96 -9.40
N ALA A 66 15.03 27.43 -9.21
CA ALA A 66 13.80 26.74 -9.60
C ALA A 66 13.80 26.31 -11.08
N SER A 67 14.40 27.13 -11.96
CA SER A 67 14.55 26.84 -13.39
C SER A 67 15.27 25.53 -13.71
N TRP A 68 16.12 25.04 -12.81
CA TRP A 68 16.90 23.80 -13.03
C TRP A 68 16.24 22.58 -12.38
N THR A 69 15.34 22.79 -11.43
CA THR A 69 14.82 21.74 -10.56
C THR A 69 13.32 21.50 -10.72
N GLU A 70 12.53 22.52 -11.08
CA GLU A 70 11.05 22.47 -11.01
C GLU A 70 10.42 21.23 -11.66
N LEU A 71 10.80 20.90 -12.89
CA LEU A 71 10.15 19.82 -13.65
C LEU A 71 10.39 18.43 -13.08
N TRP A 72 11.61 18.11 -12.63
CA TRP A 72 11.94 16.77 -12.14
C TRP A 72 11.85 16.69 -10.61
N PHE A 73 12.06 17.79 -9.91
CA PHE A 73 11.98 17.86 -8.45
C PHE A 73 10.52 17.77 -7.97
N ASP A 74 9.57 18.39 -8.68
CA ASP A 74 8.14 18.25 -8.37
C ASP A 74 7.62 16.83 -8.64
N LEU A 75 8.36 16.01 -9.40
CA LEU A 75 8.05 14.61 -9.68
C LEU A 75 8.83 13.63 -8.78
N THR A 76 9.39 14.11 -7.66
CA THR A 76 10.08 13.27 -6.66
C THR A 76 9.11 12.51 -5.74
N LEU A 77 9.64 11.66 -4.85
CA LEU A 77 8.86 10.77 -3.97
C LEU A 77 7.61 11.47 -3.40
N GLU A 78 6.47 10.77 -3.46
CA GLU A 78 5.14 11.25 -3.02
C GLU A 78 4.48 12.33 -3.87
N TRP A 79 5.07 12.75 -4.99
CA TRP A 79 4.47 13.78 -5.86
C TRP A 79 3.01 13.47 -6.24
N ALA A 80 2.69 12.20 -6.49
CA ALA A 80 1.35 11.76 -6.86
C ALA A 80 0.31 12.11 -5.78
N TRP A 81 0.70 12.14 -4.50
CA TRP A 81 -0.16 12.53 -3.39
C TRP A 81 -0.13 14.05 -3.14
N ALA A 82 1.07 14.64 -3.12
CA ALA A 82 1.27 16.05 -2.79
C ALA A 82 0.77 17.01 -3.88
N ARG A 83 1.02 16.67 -5.15
CA ARG A 83 0.71 17.50 -6.33
C ARG A 83 -0.50 17.02 -7.10
N ARG A 84 -0.94 15.77 -6.88
CA ARG A 84 -2.13 15.18 -7.52
C ARG A 84 -2.05 15.35 -9.04
N TYR A 85 -3.03 16.05 -9.64
CA TYR A 85 -3.15 16.24 -11.08
C TYR A 85 -2.30 17.40 -11.64
N GLU A 86 -1.66 18.20 -10.78
CA GLU A 86 -0.91 19.39 -11.21
C GLU A 86 0.18 19.11 -12.27
N PRO A 87 1.01 18.04 -12.16
CA PRO A 87 2.05 17.77 -13.16
C PRO A 87 1.50 17.37 -14.53
N PHE A 88 0.37 16.64 -14.57
CA PHE A 88 -0.33 16.31 -15.81
C PHE A 88 -0.82 17.58 -16.52
N LYS A 89 -1.42 18.50 -15.75
CA LYS A 89 -1.86 19.81 -16.27
C LYS A 89 -0.70 20.64 -16.82
N ARG A 90 0.44 20.67 -16.13
CA ARG A 90 1.64 21.41 -16.57
C ARG A 90 2.23 20.86 -17.87
N LEU A 91 2.23 19.54 -18.03
CA LEU A 91 2.72 18.87 -19.24
C LEU A 91 1.68 18.88 -20.37
N GLY A 92 0.44 19.28 -20.10
CA GLY A 92 -0.66 19.28 -21.07
C GLY A 92 -1.03 17.89 -21.56
N THR A 93 -0.76 16.85 -20.78
CA THR A 93 -1.02 15.44 -21.13
C THR A 93 -1.50 14.67 -19.92
N ASP A 94 -2.43 13.75 -20.15
CA ASP A 94 -2.89 12.80 -19.13
C ASP A 94 -1.99 11.59 -19.00
N THR A 95 -1.00 11.44 -19.88
CA THR A 95 -0.04 10.32 -19.83
C THR A 95 1.37 10.80 -20.14
N PHE A 96 2.33 10.47 -19.28
CA PHE A 96 3.75 10.78 -19.49
C PHE A 96 4.66 9.71 -18.87
N ILE A 97 5.90 9.66 -19.36
CA ILE A 97 6.95 8.75 -18.87
C ILE A 97 7.98 9.55 -18.08
N THR A 98 8.39 9.08 -16.90
CA THR A 98 9.64 9.56 -16.28
C THR A 98 10.79 8.64 -16.65
N VAL A 99 11.86 9.23 -17.19
CA VAL A 99 13.06 8.51 -17.63
C VAL A 99 14.12 8.66 -16.56
N SER A 100 14.47 7.56 -15.91
CA SER A 100 15.57 7.50 -14.94
C SER A 100 16.71 6.60 -15.45
N PRO A 101 17.91 6.70 -14.86
CA PRO A 101 19.02 5.83 -15.21
C PRO A 101 18.79 4.34 -14.93
N GLU A 102 17.83 3.99 -14.07
CA GLU A 102 17.52 2.59 -13.75
C GLU A 102 16.33 2.09 -14.57
N ARG A 103 15.17 2.76 -14.48
CA ARG A 103 13.95 2.33 -15.16
C ARG A 103 13.13 3.51 -15.68
N ASN A 104 12.27 3.22 -16.65
CA ASN A 104 11.20 4.13 -17.07
C ASN A 104 9.93 3.81 -16.29
N GLU A 105 9.24 4.84 -15.83
CA GLU A 105 7.93 4.72 -15.18
C GLU A 105 6.90 5.48 -16.01
N LEU A 106 5.77 4.84 -16.28
CA LEU A 106 4.64 5.46 -16.97
C LEU A 106 3.63 5.92 -15.92
N TYR A 107 3.23 7.18 -16.00
CA TYR A 107 2.17 7.77 -15.21
C TYR A 107 1.01 8.14 -16.12
N THR A 108 -0.20 7.75 -15.73
CA THR A 108 -1.40 8.02 -16.51
C THR A 108 -2.58 8.36 -15.60
N ALA A 109 -3.33 9.38 -16.00
CA ALA A 109 -4.63 9.77 -15.48
C ALA A 109 -5.77 9.45 -16.47
N ASP A 110 -5.43 8.91 -17.65
CA ASP A 110 -6.40 8.55 -18.68
C ASP A 110 -7.11 7.23 -18.33
N ALA A 111 -8.44 7.29 -18.21
CA ALA A 111 -9.28 6.15 -17.89
C ALA A 111 -9.18 5.00 -18.93
N ALA A 112 -9.02 5.32 -20.22
CA ALA A 112 -8.89 4.32 -21.27
C ALA A 112 -7.57 3.54 -21.13
N VAL A 113 -6.47 4.25 -20.86
CA VAL A 113 -5.15 3.63 -20.62
C VAL A 113 -5.20 2.76 -19.37
N ILE A 114 -5.78 3.26 -18.27
CA ILE A 114 -5.95 2.50 -17.03
C ILE A 114 -6.75 1.21 -17.29
N SER A 115 -7.85 1.28 -18.04
CA SER A 115 -8.65 0.11 -18.39
C SER A 115 -7.86 -0.91 -19.22
N GLN A 116 -7.03 -0.46 -20.16
CA GLN A 116 -6.19 -1.33 -20.98
C GLN A 116 -5.07 -2.02 -20.19
N ILE A 117 -4.49 -1.34 -19.22
CA ILE A 117 -3.45 -1.90 -18.35
C ILE A 117 -4.07 -2.91 -17.38
N THR A 118 -5.16 -2.52 -16.71
CA THR A 118 -5.80 -3.35 -15.67
C THR A 118 -6.48 -4.60 -16.22
N SER A 119 -6.97 -4.57 -17.48
CA SER A 119 -7.49 -5.76 -18.16
C SER A 119 -6.41 -6.77 -18.54
N ARG A 120 -5.17 -6.32 -18.77
CA ARG A 120 -4.02 -7.14 -19.19
C ARG A 120 -3.05 -7.42 -18.05
N LYS A 121 -3.57 -7.88 -16.92
CA LYS A 121 -2.77 -8.15 -15.69
C LYS A 121 -1.54 -9.06 -15.88
N ASN A 122 -1.55 -9.94 -16.88
CA ASN A 122 -0.42 -10.84 -17.14
C ASN A 122 0.74 -10.12 -17.86
N ASP A 123 0.43 -9.07 -18.64
CA ASP A 123 1.43 -8.27 -19.36
C ASP A 123 2.06 -7.22 -18.43
N PHE A 124 1.34 -6.82 -17.39
CA PHE A 124 1.76 -5.84 -16.39
C PHE A 124 1.78 -6.47 -14.97
N PRO A 125 2.73 -7.38 -14.69
CA PRO A 125 2.86 -7.95 -13.37
C PRO A 125 3.29 -6.90 -12.34
N LYS A 126 2.96 -7.12 -11.06
CA LYS A 126 3.43 -6.26 -9.98
C LYS A 126 4.97 -6.26 -9.92
N ALA A 127 5.56 -5.08 -9.77
CA ALA A 127 6.99 -4.95 -9.47
C ALA A 127 7.27 -5.41 -8.03
N LEU A 128 7.60 -6.69 -7.87
CA LEU A 128 7.78 -7.32 -6.57
C LEU A 128 8.90 -6.69 -5.73
N GLU A 129 9.89 -6.05 -6.38
CA GLU A 129 11.02 -5.42 -5.69
C GLU A 129 10.57 -4.26 -4.77
N VAL A 130 9.47 -3.58 -5.12
CA VAL A 130 8.88 -2.49 -4.34
C VAL A 130 8.33 -3.01 -3.00
N TYR A 131 7.83 -4.24 -2.97
CA TYR A 131 7.14 -4.83 -1.83
C TYR A 131 8.05 -5.62 -0.90
N GLU A 132 9.35 -5.64 -1.15
CA GLU A 132 10.28 -6.47 -0.40
C GLU A 132 10.40 -6.03 1.09
N SER A 133 10.07 -4.78 1.43
CA SER A 133 10.01 -4.31 2.83
C SER A 133 8.88 -4.97 3.65
N ILE A 134 7.74 -5.26 3.02
CA ILE A 134 6.57 -5.87 3.68
C ILE A 134 6.63 -7.41 3.67
N LYS A 135 7.72 -7.99 3.16
CA LYS A 135 7.99 -9.43 3.17
C LYS A 135 8.63 -9.91 4.48
N LEU A 136 8.69 -9.05 5.51
CA LEU A 136 9.28 -9.34 6.82
C LEU A 136 8.76 -10.65 7.44
N TYR A 137 7.46 -10.94 7.27
CA TYR A 137 6.80 -12.15 7.78
C TYR A 137 6.65 -13.25 6.73
N GLY A 138 7.38 -13.16 5.61
CA GLY A 138 7.29 -14.08 4.49
C GLY A 138 6.37 -13.59 3.36
N ASN A 139 6.19 -14.48 2.36
CA ASN A 139 5.37 -14.18 1.19
C ASN A 139 3.89 -14.05 1.55
N ASN A 140 3.23 -13.03 1.00
CA ASN A 140 1.82 -12.74 1.21
C ASN A 140 1.13 -12.35 -0.10
N VAL A 141 -0.17 -12.03 -0.04
CA VAL A 141 -0.99 -11.69 -1.23
C VAL A 141 -0.44 -10.48 -1.99
N ILE A 142 0.25 -9.56 -1.31
CA ILE A 142 0.80 -8.35 -1.93
C ILE A 142 2.14 -8.68 -2.60
N THR A 143 3.03 -9.41 -1.89
CA THR A 143 4.40 -9.72 -2.32
C THR A 143 4.54 -10.92 -3.26
N SER A 144 3.44 -11.53 -3.68
CA SER A 144 3.45 -12.72 -4.56
C SER A 144 2.71 -12.47 -5.86
N GLU A 145 3.08 -13.23 -6.88
CA GLU A 145 2.46 -13.25 -8.20
C GLU A 145 2.16 -14.69 -8.68
N GLY A 146 1.35 -14.80 -9.74
CA GLY A 146 1.09 -16.07 -10.41
C GLY A 146 0.39 -17.12 -9.52
N GLN A 147 0.90 -18.35 -9.51
CA GLN A 147 0.29 -19.46 -8.77
C GLN A 147 0.39 -19.28 -7.25
N LEU A 148 1.50 -18.75 -6.76
CA LEU A 148 1.69 -18.48 -5.32
C LEU A 148 0.69 -17.43 -4.84
N TRP A 149 0.47 -16.38 -5.64
CA TRP A 149 -0.57 -15.40 -5.38
C TRP A 149 -1.97 -16.01 -5.33
N ARG A 150 -2.31 -16.90 -6.28
CA ARG A 150 -3.61 -17.60 -6.29
C ARG A 150 -3.81 -18.42 -5.03
N HIS A 151 -2.76 -19.12 -4.58
CA HIS A 151 -2.77 -19.91 -3.35
C HIS A 151 -3.02 -19.02 -2.12
N HIS A 152 -2.24 -17.96 -1.96
CA HIS A 152 -2.43 -17.01 -0.84
C HIS A 152 -3.82 -16.38 -0.88
N ARG A 153 -4.29 -15.92 -2.05
CA ARG A 153 -5.62 -15.32 -2.19
C ARG A 153 -6.74 -16.29 -1.85
N LYS A 154 -6.61 -17.57 -2.22
CA LYS A 154 -7.59 -18.61 -1.85
C LYS A 154 -7.69 -18.77 -0.33
N ILE A 155 -6.56 -18.73 0.38
CA ILE A 155 -6.53 -18.85 1.85
C ILE A 155 -7.09 -17.60 2.53
N THR A 156 -6.79 -16.40 2.01
CA THR A 156 -7.22 -15.14 2.64
C THR A 156 -8.61 -14.67 2.23
N SER A 157 -9.25 -15.30 1.24
CA SER A 157 -10.58 -14.90 0.75
C SER A 157 -11.76 -15.16 1.70
N PRO A 158 -11.80 -16.19 2.57
CA PRO A 158 -13.01 -16.52 3.35
C PRO A 158 -13.57 -15.40 4.24
N PRO A 159 -12.76 -14.57 4.91
CA PRO A 159 -13.26 -13.40 5.66
C PRO A 159 -13.95 -12.34 4.79
N PHE A 160 -13.77 -12.37 3.48
CA PHE A 160 -14.43 -11.46 2.52
C PHE A 160 -15.65 -12.10 1.85
N SER A 161 -16.23 -13.13 2.48
CA SER A 161 -17.47 -13.77 2.00
C SER A 161 -18.71 -13.03 2.48
N GLU A 162 -19.82 -13.21 1.76
CA GLU A 162 -21.13 -12.61 2.09
C GLU A 162 -21.58 -12.92 3.52
N LYS A 163 -21.33 -14.14 4.00
CA LYS A 163 -21.62 -14.53 5.38
C LYS A 163 -20.88 -13.67 6.41
N ASN A 164 -19.60 -13.35 6.15
CA ASN A 164 -18.84 -12.49 7.05
C ASN A 164 -19.25 -11.02 6.90
N ASN A 165 -19.66 -10.59 5.70
CA ASN A 165 -20.20 -9.25 5.49
C ASN A 165 -21.47 -9.00 6.31
N HIS A 166 -22.33 -10.00 6.51
CA HIS A 166 -23.46 -9.89 7.43
C HIS A 166 -23.00 -9.60 8.87
N LEU A 167 -21.97 -10.32 9.36
CA LEU A 167 -21.41 -10.08 10.70
C LEU A 167 -20.82 -8.66 10.81
N VAL A 168 -20.06 -8.22 9.80
CA VAL A 168 -19.53 -6.85 9.72
C VAL A 168 -20.65 -5.83 9.78
N TRP A 169 -21.74 -6.06 9.03
CA TRP A 169 -22.90 -5.16 9.01
C TRP A 169 -23.58 -5.06 10.37
N THR A 170 -23.89 -6.20 11.01
CA THR A 170 -24.51 -6.22 12.33
C THR A 170 -23.64 -5.52 13.37
N GLU A 171 -22.34 -5.83 13.44
CA GLU A 171 -21.42 -5.19 14.37
C GLU A 171 -21.29 -3.68 14.10
N THR A 172 -21.25 -3.27 12.82
CA THR A 172 -21.18 -1.85 12.47
C THR A 172 -22.42 -1.09 12.95
N LEU A 173 -23.62 -1.68 12.82
CA LEU A 173 -24.85 -1.09 13.34
C LEU A 173 -24.83 -0.95 14.86
N GLU A 174 -24.45 -2.01 15.58
CA GLU A 174 -24.37 -2.00 17.04
C GLU A 174 -23.39 -0.94 17.56
N GLN A 175 -22.18 -0.90 17.00
CA GLN A 175 -21.14 0.05 17.42
C GLN A 175 -21.48 1.49 17.03
N CYS A 176 -22.07 1.70 15.84
CA CYS A 176 -22.51 3.04 15.42
C CYS A 176 -23.64 3.56 16.31
N GLN A 177 -24.61 2.71 16.69
CA GLN A 177 -25.67 3.10 17.61
C GLN A 177 -25.12 3.46 18.99
N ALA A 178 -24.15 2.69 19.50
CA ALA A 178 -23.48 3.00 20.77
C ALA A 178 -22.72 4.33 20.72
N MET A 179 -21.99 4.58 19.62
CA MET A 179 -21.31 5.85 19.36
C MET A 179 -22.29 7.03 19.31
N LEU A 180 -23.43 6.89 18.63
CA LEU A 180 -24.45 7.92 18.57
C LEU A 180 -25.09 8.18 19.94
N ASN A 181 -25.34 7.12 20.73
CA ASN A 181 -25.89 7.26 22.08
C ASN A 181 -24.94 8.01 23.03
N ASP A 182 -23.63 7.82 22.87
CA ASP A 182 -22.57 8.53 23.60
C ASP A 182 -22.48 10.00 23.17
N TRP A 183 -22.58 10.27 21.87
CA TRP A 183 -22.57 11.65 21.36
C TRP A 183 -23.79 12.46 21.79
N PHE A 184 -24.98 11.84 21.84
CA PHE A 184 -26.25 12.53 22.04
C PHE A 184 -26.87 12.32 23.43
N ASP A 185 -26.13 11.78 24.41
CA ASP A 185 -26.58 11.54 25.78
C ASP A 185 -27.99 10.94 25.79
N GLY A 186 -28.11 9.64 25.47
CA GLY A 186 -29.38 8.91 25.27
C GLY A 186 -30.40 8.91 26.43
N ASN A 187 -30.23 9.75 27.46
CA ASN A 187 -31.06 9.86 28.66
C ASN A 187 -31.50 11.28 29.05
N THR A 188 -31.09 12.34 28.36
CA THR A 188 -31.63 13.68 28.61
C THR A 188 -32.29 14.17 27.35
N GLY A 189 -33.63 14.24 27.32
CA GLY A 189 -34.43 14.74 26.19
C GLY A 189 -34.23 16.24 25.86
N LYS A 190 -33.00 16.75 26.01
CA LYS A 190 -32.56 18.07 25.62
C LYS A 190 -31.87 17.97 24.26
N THR A 191 -32.58 18.44 23.25
CA THR A 191 -32.09 18.59 21.87
C THR A 191 -31.13 19.78 21.79
N GLU A 192 -30.02 19.74 22.53
CA GLU A 192 -28.96 20.74 22.39
C GLU A 192 -27.92 20.22 21.40
N SER A 193 -27.60 21.03 20.39
CA SER A 193 -26.57 20.73 19.39
C SER A 193 -25.19 20.71 20.05
N LYS A 194 -24.73 19.53 20.48
CA LYS A 194 -23.40 19.33 21.07
C LYS A 194 -22.35 19.26 19.97
N THR A 195 -21.30 20.07 20.08
CA THR A 195 -20.13 19.97 19.19
C THR A 195 -19.32 18.73 19.57
N ILE A 196 -19.15 17.81 18.63
CA ILE A 196 -18.34 16.60 18.82
C ILE A 196 -16.88 16.93 18.52
N TYR A 197 -16.02 16.90 19.54
CA TYR A 197 -14.58 17.17 19.39
C TYR A 197 -13.75 15.90 19.12
N THR A 198 -14.33 14.71 19.33
CA THR A 198 -13.64 13.40 19.28
C THR A 198 -13.95 12.56 18.03
N LEU A 199 -14.55 13.16 17.00
CA LEU A 199 -15.07 12.44 15.82
C LEU A 199 -14.04 11.51 15.17
N ALA A 200 -12.79 11.96 15.03
CA ALA A 200 -11.73 11.18 14.41
C ALA A 200 -11.36 9.93 15.25
N ASP A 201 -11.25 10.10 16.57
CA ASP A 201 -10.92 9.02 17.49
C ASP A 201 -12.06 8.01 17.59
N ASP A 202 -13.31 8.49 17.60
CA ASP A 202 -14.50 7.64 17.65
C ASP A 202 -14.69 6.86 16.34
N ALA A 203 -14.47 7.48 15.18
CA ALA A 203 -14.51 6.79 13.89
C ALA A 203 -13.40 5.74 13.75
N MET A 204 -12.20 6.04 14.27
CA MET A 204 -11.10 5.07 14.35
C MET A 204 -11.47 3.90 15.27
N ARG A 205 -12.03 4.17 16.45
CA ARG A 205 -12.49 3.15 17.40
C ARG A 205 -13.55 2.26 16.79
N LEU A 206 -14.57 2.84 16.15
CA LEU A 206 -15.62 2.12 15.42
C LEU A 206 -15.01 1.13 14.42
N SER A 207 -14.09 1.62 13.58
CA SER A 207 -13.42 0.79 12.56
C SER A 207 -12.63 -0.35 13.20
N LEU A 208 -11.89 -0.08 14.28
CA LEU A 208 -11.10 -1.08 15.00
C LEU A 208 -11.98 -2.15 15.64
N TYR A 209 -13.12 -1.77 16.23
CA TYR A 209 -14.03 -2.71 16.90
C TYR A 209 -14.71 -3.63 15.90
N VAL A 210 -15.13 -3.09 14.75
CA VAL A 210 -15.69 -3.88 13.65
C VAL A 210 -14.65 -4.89 13.12
N ILE A 211 -13.41 -4.47 12.90
CA ILE A 211 -12.33 -5.38 12.47
C ILE A 211 -12.00 -6.41 13.55
N SER A 212 -12.00 -6.02 14.82
CA SER A 212 -11.79 -6.92 15.96
C SER A 212 -12.82 -8.06 15.96
N ARG A 213 -14.10 -7.72 15.77
CA ARG A 213 -15.17 -8.70 15.69
C ARG A 213 -15.06 -9.57 14.44
N ALA A 214 -15.00 -8.95 13.27
CA ALA A 214 -15.12 -9.65 12.00
C ALA A 214 -13.84 -10.41 11.61
N GLY A 215 -12.67 -9.91 12.00
CA GLY A 215 -11.37 -10.49 11.69
C GLY A 215 -10.85 -11.44 12.78
N PHE A 216 -11.05 -11.10 14.05
CA PHE A 216 -10.48 -11.84 15.19
C PHE A 216 -11.52 -12.55 16.06
N GLY A 217 -12.82 -12.31 15.82
CA GLY A 217 -13.90 -12.88 16.63
C GLY A 217 -14.04 -12.23 18.01
N VAL A 218 -13.34 -11.12 18.28
CA VAL A 218 -13.30 -10.44 19.57
C VAL A 218 -14.26 -9.26 19.54
N HIS A 219 -15.37 -9.37 20.25
CA HIS A 219 -16.30 -8.25 20.43
C HIS A 219 -15.74 -7.28 21.48
N LEU A 220 -15.67 -6.01 21.12
CA LEU A 220 -15.21 -4.93 21.99
C LEU A 220 -16.40 -4.02 22.27
N GLN A 221 -16.59 -3.63 23.53
CA GLN A 221 -17.73 -2.79 23.93
C GLN A 221 -17.38 -1.32 23.77
N TRP A 222 -18.36 -0.51 23.35
CA TRP A 222 -18.21 0.93 23.30
C TRP A 222 -18.03 1.51 24.71
N PRO A 223 -17.08 2.43 24.93
CA PRO A 223 -16.92 3.11 26.21
C PRO A 223 -18.24 3.71 26.70
N GLY A 224 -18.60 3.52 27.97
CA GLY A 224 -19.87 4.01 28.53
C GLY A 224 -21.07 3.07 28.37
N THR A 225 -20.93 1.92 27.70
CA THR A 225 -21.96 0.86 27.64
C THR A 225 -21.75 -0.28 28.64
N GLU A 226 -20.96 -0.06 29.71
CA GLU A 226 -20.66 -1.08 30.71
C GLU A 226 -21.94 -1.63 31.37
N GLY A 227 -22.36 -2.85 30.99
CA GLY A 227 -23.43 -3.55 31.69
C GLY A 227 -24.14 -4.73 31.02
N ALA A 228 -24.06 -4.94 29.69
CA ALA A 228 -25.00 -5.89 29.05
C ALA A 228 -24.49 -7.32 28.81
N HIS A 229 -23.18 -7.60 28.69
CA HIS A 229 -22.72 -8.92 28.22
C HIS A 229 -21.44 -9.49 28.86
N ALA A 230 -21.18 -9.22 30.14
CA ALA A 230 -20.14 -9.96 30.89
C ALA A 230 -20.53 -11.43 31.22
N ASN A 231 -21.68 -11.91 30.76
CA ASN A 231 -22.12 -13.32 30.88
C ASN A 231 -22.47 -13.89 29.50
N GLY A 232 -21.44 -14.23 28.72
CA GLY A 232 -21.57 -14.86 27.39
C GLY A 232 -20.39 -15.79 27.17
N GLY A 233 -20.48 -16.98 27.76
CA GLY A 233 -19.39 -17.94 27.91
C GLY A 233 -18.51 -18.18 26.69
N CYS A 234 -17.25 -18.49 26.98
CA CYS A 234 -16.38 -19.34 26.18
C CYS A 234 -17.20 -20.54 25.63
N GLN A 235 -17.73 -20.40 24.43
CA GLN A 235 -18.41 -21.46 23.73
C GLN A 235 -17.33 -22.40 23.21
N LYS A 236 -16.98 -23.37 24.06
CA LYS A 236 -16.22 -24.57 23.71
C LYS A 236 -16.65 -25.02 22.32
N ARG A 237 -15.79 -24.81 21.31
CA ARG A 237 -15.86 -25.54 20.04
C ARG A 237 -15.71 -27.02 20.40
N ARG A 238 -16.84 -27.72 20.51
CA ARG A 238 -16.87 -29.18 20.58
C ARG A 238 -16.17 -29.69 19.32
N ARG A 239 -15.02 -30.37 19.50
CA ARG A 239 -14.49 -31.31 18.53
C ARG A 239 -15.60 -32.31 18.21
N ALA A 240 -16.01 -32.35 16.95
CA ALA A 240 -16.73 -33.48 16.39
C ALA A 240 -15.89 -33.99 15.21
N GLN A 241 -15.05 -34.97 15.49
CA GLN A 241 -14.71 -36.05 14.57
C GLN A 241 -14.21 -37.20 15.44
N SER A 242 -15.14 -38.09 15.79
CA SER A 242 -14.86 -39.40 16.33
C SER A 242 -14.23 -40.24 15.22
N ILE A 243 -12.95 -40.55 15.34
CA ILE A 243 -12.35 -41.67 14.62
C ILE A 243 -12.57 -42.88 15.54
N LYS A 244 -13.39 -43.84 15.10
CA LYS A 244 -13.55 -45.13 15.77
C LYS A 244 -12.24 -45.93 15.61
N PRO A 245 -11.71 -46.55 16.67
CA PRO A 245 -10.59 -47.47 16.57
C PRO A 245 -11.11 -48.87 16.21
N SER A 246 -11.27 -49.13 14.93
CA SER A 246 -11.36 -50.48 14.37
C SER A 246 -11.16 -50.38 12.87
N ASP A 247 -9.90 -50.56 12.43
CA ASP A 247 -9.49 -51.12 11.13
C ASP A 247 -8.00 -50.81 10.92
N CYS A 248 -7.14 -51.55 11.63
CA CYS A 248 -5.76 -51.78 11.22
C CYS A 248 -5.69 -53.19 10.62
N PRO A 249 -5.39 -53.38 9.33
CA PRO A 249 -4.87 -54.65 8.86
C PRO A 249 -3.41 -54.76 9.31
N GLY A 250 -3.08 -55.85 10.00
CA GLY A 250 -1.72 -56.15 10.42
C GLY A 250 -0.79 -56.40 9.24
N THR A 251 0.43 -55.88 9.34
CA THR A 251 1.71 -56.60 9.47
C THR A 251 2.81 -55.56 9.56
#